data_AF-A0A937D069-F1
#
_entry.id   AF-A0A937D069-F1
#
_cell.length_a   1.000
_cell.length_b   1.000
_cell.length_c   1.000
_cell.angle_alpha   90.00
_cell.angle_beta   90.00
_cell.angle_gamma   90.00
#
_symmetry.space_group_name_H-M   'P 1'
#
loop_
_entity.id
_entity.type
_entity.pdbx_description
1 polymer ?
#
loop_
_entity_poly.entity_id
_entity_poly.type
_entity_poly.pdbx_seq_one_letter_code
_entity_poly.pdbx_strand_id
1 'polypeptide(L)' 'MSPPGVVDQRFESLYLFAACRPGTDETFALALPRVNADAMTIFLEQFARQLEPGVHAVLVLD' A
#
# COMPACT_ATOMS: atom_id res chain seq x y z
N MET A 1 -1.26 -43.99 15.23
CA MET A 1 -0.78 -42.60 15.09
C MET A 1 -0.56 -42.38 13.60
N SER A 2 -1.36 -41.53 12.95
CA SER A 2 -1.10 -41.15 11.55
C SER A 2 0.02 -40.11 11.50
N PRO A 3 0.89 -40.12 10.48
CA PRO A 3 1.89 -39.08 10.30
C PRO A 3 1.18 -37.73 10.05
N PRO A 4 1.72 -36.60 10.56
CA PRO A 4 1.17 -35.29 10.30
C PRO A 4 1.18 -35.02 8.79
N GLY A 5 0.08 -34.45 8.27
CA GLY A 5 -0.01 -34.06 6.87
C GLY A 5 1.00 -32.95 6.54
N VAL A 6 1.64 -33.04 5.37
CA VAL A 6 2.52 -31.98 4.86
C VAL A 6 1.65 -30.81 4.42
N VAL A 7 1.84 -29.65 5.06
CA VAL A 7 1.15 -28.40 4.69
C VAL A 7 2.08 -27.59 3.78
N ASP A 8 1.57 -27.11 2.65
CA ASP A 8 2.30 -26.19 1.78
C ASP A 8 2.54 -24.85 2.50
N GLN A 9 3.79 -24.40 2.54
CA GLN A 9 4.21 -23.15 3.18
C GLN A 9 4.61 -22.07 2.18
N ARG A 10 4.34 -22.28 0.89
CA ARG A 10 4.61 -21.27 -0.15
C ARG A 10 3.50 -20.23 -0.11
N PHE A 11 3.80 -19.08 0.50
CA PHE A 11 2.93 -17.92 0.50
C PHE A 11 3.55 -16.81 -0.33
N GLU A 12 2.72 -16.11 -1.10
CA GLU A 12 3.07 -14.84 -1.72
C GLU A 12 2.29 -13.72 -1.02
N SER A 13 2.93 -12.58 -0.83
CA SER A 13 2.34 -11.43 -0.18
C SER A 13 2.11 -10.30 -1.18
N LEU A 14 0.99 -9.62 -1.02
CA LEU A 14 0.66 -8.37 -1.70
C LEU A 14 0.47 -7.30 -0.64
N TYR A 15 1.09 -6.15 -0.84
CA TYR A 15 1.13 -5.08 0.16
C TYR A 15 0.31 -3.90 -0.33
N LEU A 16 -0.56 -3.39 0.54
CA LEU A 16 -1.43 -2.26 0.24
C LEU A 16 -0.84 -0.98 0.83
N PHE A 17 -0.47 -0.05 -0.03
CA PHE A 17 -0.11 1.32 0.33
C PHE A 17 -1.35 2.18 0.12
N ALA A 18 -1.86 2.81 1.18
CA ALA A 18 -3.09 3.59 1.10
C ALA A 18 -2.99 4.88 1.90
N ALA A 19 -3.63 5.93 1.40
CA ALA A 19 -3.85 7.18 2.11
C ALA A 19 -5.34 7.55 2.02
N CYS A 20 -5.86 8.14 3.09
CA CYS A 20 -7.21 8.69 3.15
C CYS A 20 -7.19 10.14 3.61
N ARG A 21 -8.07 10.98 3.07
CA ARG A 21 -8.31 12.34 3.58
C ARG A 21 -9.37 12.25 4.68
N PRO A 22 -9.03 12.61 5.93
CA PRO A 22 -9.98 12.55 7.02
C PRO A 22 -11.22 13.42 6.76
N GLY A 23 -12.40 12.88 7.03
CA GLY A 23 -13.67 13.61 6.97
C GLY A 23 -14.30 13.77 5.58
N THR A 24 -13.70 13.20 4.53
CA THR A 24 -14.22 13.39 3.15
C THR A 24 -14.25 12.13 2.30
N ASP A 25 -14.03 10.95 2.91
CA ASP A 25 -13.99 9.62 2.28
C ASP A 25 -13.08 9.48 1.05
N GLU A 26 -12.25 10.48 0.78
CA GLU A 26 -11.35 10.52 -0.36
C GLU A 26 -10.16 9.61 -0.04
N THR A 27 -9.88 8.67 -0.94
CA THR A 27 -8.87 7.65 -0.72
C THR A 27 -8.07 7.38 -1.99
N PHE A 28 -6.83 6.98 -1.79
CA PHE A 28 -5.95 6.48 -2.84
C PHE A 28 -5.20 5.26 -2.31
N ALA A 29 -5.08 4.22 -3.13
CA ALA A 29 -4.35 3.02 -2.75
C ALA A 29 -3.66 2.36 -3.95
N LEU A 30 -2.52 1.72 -3.67
CA LEU A 30 -1.77 0.87 -4.60
C LEU A 30 -1.41 -0.45 -3.94
N ALA A 31 -1.64 -1.53 -4.67
CA ALA A 31 -1.21 -2.86 -4.29
C ALA A 31 0.12 -3.19 -4.98
N LEU A 32 1.18 -3.42 -4.20
CA LEU A 32 2.55 -3.66 -4.68
C LEU A 32 3.10 -4.98 -4.12
N PRO A 33 3.95 -5.70 -4.87
CA PRO A 33 4.49 -6.99 -4.43
C PRO A 33 5.63 -6.88 -3.41
N ARG A 34 6.06 -5.66 -3.07
CA ARG A 34 7.19 -5.41 -2.15
C ARG A 34 6.92 -4.21 -1.26
N VAL A 35 7.51 -4.22 -0.06
CA VAL A 35 7.57 -3.06 0.84
C VAL A 35 9.01 -2.63 1.00
N ASN A 36 9.35 -1.51 0.37
CA ASN A 36 10.65 -0.89 0.44
C ASN A 36 10.54 0.59 0.02
N ALA A 37 11.67 1.31 0.05
CA ALA A 37 11.72 2.71 -0.34
C ALA A 37 11.28 2.94 -1.80
N ASP A 38 11.65 2.06 -2.73
CA ASP A 38 11.24 2.18 -4.14
C ASP A 38 9.72 2.09 -4.30
N ALA A 39 9.08 1.16 -3.59
CA ALA A 39 7.62 1.03 -3.56
C ALA A 39 6.96 2.27 -2.96
N MET A 40 7.54 2.87 -1.92
CA MET A 40 7.05 4.13 -1.34
C MET A 40 7.18 5.30 -2.32
N THR A 41 8.30 5.40 -3.05
CA THR A 41 8.48 6.41 -4.10
C THR A 41 7.40 6.27 -5.17
N ILE A 42 7.16 5.04 -5.66
CA ILE A 42 6.08 4.77 -6.62
C ILE A 42 4.73 5.19 -6.04
N PHE A 43 4.45 4.87 -4.77
CA PHE A 43 3.22 5.28 -4.11
C PHE A 43 3.05 6.79 -4.07
N LEU A 44 4.06 7.53 -3.64
CA LEU A 44 4.03 8.99 -3.55
C LEU A 44 3.89 9.67 -4.91
N GLU A 45 4.60 9.16 -5.94
CA GLU A 45 4.49 9.68 -7.30
C GLU A 45 3.08 9.48 -7.88
N GLN A 46 2.49 8.30 -7.71
CA GLN A 46 1.13 8.05 -8.20
C GLN A 46 0.09 8.81 -7.37
N PHE A 47 0.28 8.89 -6.05
CA PHE A 47 -0.59 9.68 -5.17
C PHE A 47 -0.58 11.16 -5.55
N ALA A 48 0.59 11.75 -5.81
CA ALA A 48 0.72 13.15 -6.19
C ALA A 48 0.00 13.47 -7.51
N ARG A 49 -0.10 12.51 -8.43
CA ARG A 49 -0.85 12.67 -9.70
C ARG A 49 -2.37 12.75 -9.52
N GLN A 50 -2.89 12.28 -8.40
CA GLN A 50 -4.32 12.35 -8.07
C GLN A 50 -4.71 13.72 -7.50
N LEU A 51 -3.74 14.51 -7.03
CA LEU A 51 -4.00 15.83 -6.46
C LEU A 51 -4.34 16.84 -7.54
N GLU A 52 -5.35 17.67 -7.27
CA GLU A 52 -5.70 18.81 -8.12
C GLU A 52 -4.52 19.80 -8.22
N PRO A 53 -4.37 20.53 -9.35
CA PRO A 53 -3.30 21.50 -9.51
C PRO A 53 -3.27 22.55 -8.38
N GLY A 54 -2.09 22.75 -7.80
CA GLY A 54 -1.87 23.70 -6.69
C GLY A 54 -2.28 23.18 -5.31
N VAL A 55 -2.78 21.95 -5.21
CA VAL A 55 -3.03 21.30 -3.92
C VAL A 55 -1.73 20.71 -3.36
N HIS A 56 -1.46 21.01 -2.10
CA HIS A 56 -0.40 20.37 -1.32
C HIS A 56 -1.02 19.44 -0.29
N ALA A 57 -0.64 18.16 -0.32
CA ALA A 57 -1.04 17.19 0.67
C ALA A 57 0.04 17.00 1.74
N VAL A 58 -0.39 16.80 2.99
CA VAL A 58 0.46 16.35 4.10
C VAL A 58 0.08 14.92 4.42
N LEU A 59 1.03 14.00 4.28
CA LEU A 59 0.88 12.62 4.76
C LEU A 59 1.47 12.52 6.17
N VAL A 60 0.69 11.94 7.08
CA VAL A 60 1.16 11.56 8.41
C VAL A 60 1.37 10.05 8.40
N LEU A 61 2.60 9.64 8.65
CA LEU A 61 3.07 8.26 8.73
C LEU A 61 3.79 8.10 10.08
N ASP A 62 3.91 6.87 10.59
CA ASP A 62 4.61 6.55 11.85
C ASP A 62 6.14 6.41 11.70
#